data_AF-A0A657B253-F1
#
_entry.id   AF-A0A657B253-F1
#
_cell.length_a   1.000
_cell.length_b   1.000
_cell.length_c   1.000
_cell.angle_alpha   90.00
_cell.angle_beta   90.00
_cell.angle_gamma   90.00
#
_symmetry.space_group_name_H-M   'P 1'
#
loop_
_entity.id
_entity.type
_entity.pdbx_description
1 polymer ?
#
loop_
_entity_poly.entity_id
_entity_poly.type
_entity_poly.pdbx_seq_one_letter_code
_entity_poly.pdbx_strand_id
1 'polypeptide(L)'
;LNTWYRFVYDDGTHFDYGGDNERIERSIAMISPDDVKGYRKLLAASKEIYQLGFEQLAHRPFHQIIDMIKVIPQMLRLGSYRSVWQLVCRHLKHDKLRQAFSIQPLLVGGNPFDTTSIYSLIHYLERAHGVHFAMGGTQALVDALTKLMQEEGIEVVLNHEVVKFETQQKRITAVQLDNGHTLACDYCISNMDPLYLYRKLLPDHASRIAKIRRKVAKPSMGLFVLFFGSPKLYPSVQHHTIILGKAYKPLLDDIFHHGNLSEDISIYLHRPTATDPSFAKKGCDSFYALVPVPNLKSEINWHEVREMFQARVLQRLDETILPGIKENAES
;
A
#
# COMPACT_ATOMS: atom_id res chain seq x y z
N LEU A 1 -11.32 1.40 -14.72
CA LEU A 1 -10.11 2.01 -15.32
C LEU A 1 -9.60 1.15 -16.47
N ASN A 2 -9.12 1.74 -17.59
CA ASN A 2 -8.59 0.99 -18.74
C ASN A 2 -7.12 0.58 -18.53
N THR A 3 -6.26 1.54 -18.19
CA THR A 3 -4.91 1.29 -17.65
C THR A 3 -5.03 1.39 -16.14
N TRP A 4 -4.62 0.34 -15.43
CA TRP A 4 -4.68 0.30 -13.96
C TRP A 4 -3.47 1.02 -13.38
N TYR A 5 -2.27 0.71 -13.88
CA TYR A 5 -1.04 1.39 -13.49
C TYR A 5 -0.17 1.62 -14.73
N ARG A 6 0.46 2.80 -14.80
CA ARG A 6 1.57 3.07 -15.71
C ARG A 6 2.87 3.09 -14.93
N PHE A 7 3.83 2.27 -15.29
CA PHE A 7 5.20 2.35 -14.77
C PHE A 7 6.04 3.17 -15.73
N VAL A 8 6.77 4.16 -15.22
CA VAL A 8 7.69 5.02 -15.98
C VAL A 8 9.11 4.77 -15.47
N TYR A 9 10.01 4.47 -16.39
CA TYR A 9 11.42 4.20 -16.11
C TYR A 9 12.29 5.43 -16.38
N ASP A 10 13.52 5.42 -15.86
CA ASP A 10 14.45 6.55 -15.96
C ASP A 10 14.86 6.92 -17.39
N ASP A 11 14.84 5.95 -18.30
CA ASP A 11 15.11 6.13 -19.73
C ASP A 11 13.89 6.59 -20.54
N GLY A 12 12.80 6.96 -19.86
CA GLY A 12 11.57 7.46 -20.48
C GLY A 12 10.66 6.38 -21.08
N THR A 13 11.08 5.11 -21.07
CA THR A 13 10.18 4.01 -21.45
C THR A 13 9.10 3.82 -20.39
N HIS A 14 7.99 3.18 -20.78
CA HIS A 14 6.89 2.88 -19.86
C HIS A 14 6.31 1.49 -20.07
N PHE A 15 5.68 0.99 -19.01
CA PHE A 15 4.91 -0.25 -19.03
C PHE A 15 3.49 0.03 -18.53
N ASP A 16 2.51 -0.21 -19.39
CA ASP A 16 1.09 -0.09 -19.04
C ASP A 16 0.54 -1.45 -18.60
N TYR A 17 0.05 -1.50 -17.37
CA TYR A 17 -0.61 -2.65 -16.78
C TYR A 17 -2.10 -2.39 -16.58
N GLY A 18 -2.95 -3.32 -17.04
CA GLY A 18 -4.40 -3.25 -16.88
C GLY A 18 -5.16 -3.64 -18.15
N GLY A 19 -6.49 -3.67 -18.03
CA GLY A 19 -7.38 -4.12 -19.10
C GLY A 19 -7.38 -5.64 -19.24
N ASP A 20 -7.50 -6.14 -20.47
CA ASP A 20 -7.48 -7.58 -20.76
C ASP A 20 -6.04 -8.17 -20.78
N ASN A 21 -5.95 -9.50 -20.84
CA ASN A 21 -4.66 -10.19 -20.85
C ASN A 21 -3.87 -9.89 -22.14
N GLU A 22 -4.54 -9.72 -23.28
CA GLU A 22 -3.87 -9.47 -24.55
C GLU A 22 -3.13 -8.13 -24.53
N ARG A 23 -3.75 -7.10 -23.97
CA ARG A 23 -3.16 -5.77 -23.82
C ARG A 23 -1.91 -5.82 -22.95
N ILE A 24 -1.96 -6.52 -21.83
CA ILE A 24 -0.79 -6.69 -20.95
C ILE A 24 0.32 -7.45 -21.66
N GLU A 25 0.00 -8.54 -22.35
CA GLU A 25 0.99 -9.30 -23.11
C GLU A 25 1.63 -8.48 -24.23
N ARG A 26 0.86 -7.62 -24.91
CA ARG A 26 1.40 -6.66 -25.88
C ARG A 26 2.32 -5.64 -25.20
N SER A 27 1.92 -5.06 -24.06
CA SER A 27 2.77 -4.16 -23.26
C SER A 27 4.07 -4.82 -22.83
N ILE A 28 4.02 -6.09 -22.43
CA ILE A 28 5.20 -6.89 -22.07
C ILE A 28 6.07 -7.11 -23.31
N ALA A 29 5.48 -7.49 -24.45
CA ALA A 29 6.22 -7.76 -25.68
C ALA A 29 6.97 -6.54 -26.21
N MET A 30 6.46 -5.32 -25.99
CA MET A 30 7.17 -4.08 -26.36
C MET A 30 8.47 -3.88 -25.56
N ILE A 31 8.57 -4.43 -24.34
CA ILE A 31 9.77 -4.37 -23.50
C ILE A 31 10.65 -5.61 -23.70
N SER A 32 10.03 -6.79 -23.67
CA SER A 32 10.69 -8.09 -23.73
C SER A 32 9.71 -9.14 -24.26
N PRO A 33 9.77 -9.46 -25.58
CA PRO A 33 8.94 -10.53 -26.18
C PRO A 33 9.12 -11.89 -25.50
N ASP A 34 10.33 -12.19 -25.04
CA ASP A 34 10.68 -13.41 -24.30
C ASP A 34 9.88 -13.59 -23.01
N ASP A 35 9.51 -12.47 -22.37
CA ASP A 35 8.85 -12.47 -21.07
C ASP A 35 7.34 -12.68 -21.15
N VAL A 36 6.73 -12.67 -22.33
CA VAL A 36 5.29 -12.95 -22.48
C VAL A 36 4.95 -14.34 -21.96
N LYS A 37 5.75 -15.36 -22.33
CA LYS A 37 5.57 -16.73 -21.82
C LYS A 37 5.88 -16.81 -20.32
N GLY A 38 6.86 -16.02 -19.86
CA GLY A 38 7.22 -15.90 -18.45
C GLY A 38 6.07 -15.36 -17.62
N TYR A 39 5.43 -14.30 -18.09
CA TYR A 39 4.27 -13.67 -17.47
C TYR A 39 3.09 -14.62 -17.32
N ARG A 40 2.74 -15.39 -18.37
CA ARG A 40 1.68 -16.40 -18.27
C ARG A 40 1.95 -17.42 -17.16
N LYS A 41 3.20 -17.86 -17.01
CA LYS A 41 3.61 -18.77 -15.93
C LYS A 41 3.56 -18.09 -14.55
N LEU A 42 3.99 -16.83 -14.46
CA LEU A 42 3.91 -16.03 -13.23
C LEU A 42 2.45 -15.85 -12.78
N LEU A 43 1.55 -15.54 -13.72
CA LEU A 43 0.12 -15.39 -13.45
C LEU A 43 -0.50 -16.72 -12.99
N ALA A 44 -0.14 -17.84 -13.61
CA ALA A 44 -0.58 -19.16 -13.17
C ALA A 44 -0.08 -19.49 -11.74
N ALA A 45 1.19 -19.21 -11.44
CA ALA A 45 1.74 -19.38 -10.10
C ALA A 45 1.04 -18.48 -9.06
N SER A 46 0.79 -17.21 -9.41
CA SER A 46 0.05 -16.26 -8.59
C SER A 46 -1.39 -16.72 -8.33
N LYS A 47 -2.06 -17.32 -9.32
CA LYS A 47 -3.39 -17.92 -9.17
C LYS A 47 -3.38 -19.07 -8.16
N GLU A 48 -2.42 -19.98 -8.23
CA GLU A 48 -2.32 -21.09 -7.27
C GLU A 48 -2.09 -20.57 -5.84
N ILE A 49 -1.25 -19.55 -5.68
CA ILE A 49 -1.03 -18.88 -4.39
C ILE A 49 -2.30 -18.19 -3.91
N TYR A 50 -3.06 -17.53 -4.79
CA TYR A 50 -4.33 -16.89 -4.44
C TYR A 50 -5.38 -17.90 -3.97
N GLN A 51 -5.57 -19.00 -4.69
CA GLN A 51 -6.55 -20.03 -4.33
C GLN A 51 -6.23 -20.64 -2.96
N LEU A 52 -4.95 -20.85 -2.66
CA LEU A 52 -4.55 -21.37 -1.35
C LEU A 52 -4.62 -20.30 -0.25
N GLY A 53 -4.00 -19.14 -0.48
CA GLY A 53 -3.82 -18.10 0.52
C GLY A 53 -5.10 -17.30 0.82
N PHE A 54 -5.88 -16.99 -0.22
CA PHE A 54 -7.09 -16.19 -0.07
C PHE A 54 -8.32 -17.07 0.13
N GLU A 55 -8.63 -17.98 -0.80
CA GLU A 55 -9.88 -18.74 -0.74
C GLU A 55 -9.88 -19.74 0.42
N GLN A 56 -8.77 -20.44 0.68
CA GLN A 56 -8.73 -21.49 1.71
C GLN A 56 -8.29 -21.00 3.10
N LEU A 57 -7.44 -19.97 3.17
CA LEU A 57 -6.80 -19.55 4.41
C LEU A 57 -7.33 -18.22 4.99
N ALA A 58 -7.81 -17.27 4.17
CA ALA A 58 -8.15 -15.93 4.68
C ALA A 58 -9.29 -15.92 5.70
N HIS A 59 -10.22 -16.87 5.60
CA HIS A 59 -11.36 -17.02 6.51
C HIS A 59 -11.06 -17.92 7.72
N ARG A 60 -9.86 -18.52 7.79
CA ARG A 60 -9.50 -19.45 8.86
C ARG A 60 -8.82 -18.73 10.03
N PRO A 61 -9.20 -19.03 11.28
CA PRO A 61 -8.53 -18.42 12.42
C PRO A 61 -7.09 -18.94 12.57
N PHE A 62 -6.11 -18.06 12.36
CA PHE A 62 -4.66 -18.37 12.43
C PHE A 62 -4.14 -18.83 13.81
N HIS A 63 -4.99 -18.89 14.84
CA HIS A 63 -4.60 -19.32 16.19
C HIS A 63 -4.54 -20.84 16.36
N GLN A 64 -5.03 -21.62 15.38
CA GLN A 64 -4.96 -23.08 15.42
C GLN A 64 -3.72 -23.59 14.66
N ILE A 65 -2.63 -23.80 15.42
CA ILE A 65 -1.31 -24.22 14.90
C ILE A 65 -1.41 -25.48 14.02
N ILE A 66 -2.31 -26.41 14.36
CA ILE A 66 -2.51 -27.67 13.63
C ILE A 66 -3.02 -27.41 12.20
N ASP A 67 -3.92 -26.46 12.01
CA ASP A 67 -4.45 -26.14 10.68
C ASP A 67 -3.44 -25.40 9.82
N MET A 68 -2.53 -24.62 10.44
CA MET A 68 -1.40 -24.05 9.71
C MET A 68 -0.42 -25.12 9.25
N ILE A 69 -0.12 -26.13 10.09
CA ILE A 69 0.81 -27.22 9.75
C ILE A 69 0.35 -27.98 8.50
N LYS A 70 -0.96 -28.23 8.37
CA LYS A 70 -1.53 -28.95 7.20
C LYS A 70 -1.28 -28.24 5.87
N VAL A 71 -1.07 -26.92 5.89
CA VAL A 71 -0.92 -26.11 4.67
C VAL A 71 0.55 -25.86 4.32
N ILE A 72 1.49 -26.16 5.23
CA ILE A 72 2.93 -26.02 5.02
C ILE A 72 3.42 -26.77 3.76
N PRO A 73 3.06 -28.05 3.49
CA PRO A 73 3.57 -28.74 2.31
C PRO A 73 3.14 -28.08 1.00
N GLN A 74 1.91 -27.60 0.93
CA GLN A 74 1.38 -26.89 -0.23
C GLN A 74 2.06 -25.52 -0.39
N MET A 75 2.26 -24.78 0.70
CA MET A 75 3.00 -23.50 0.68
C MET A 75 4.46 -23.68 0.25
N LEU A 76 5.12 -24.75 0.69
CA LEU A 76 6.48 -25.10 0.26
C LEU A 76 6.53 -25.44 -1.23
N ARG A 77 5.58 -26.24 -1.73
CA ARG A 77 5.46 -26.57 -3.17
C ARG A 77 5.29 -25.31 -4.03
N LEU A 78 4.48 -24.37 -3.56
CA LEU A 78 4.25 -23.09 -4.24
C LEU A 78 5.41 -22.10 -4.11
N GLY A 79 6.46 -22.42 -3.34
CA GLY A 79 7.58 -21.51 -3.13
C GLY A 79 7.22 -20.29 -2.28
N SER A 80 6.20 -20.38 -1.43
CA SER A 80 5.70 -19.28 -0.58
C SER A 80 6.75 -18.76 0.41
N TYR A 81 7.80 -19.54 0.66
CA TYR A 81 8.96 -19.18 1.50
C TYR A 81 9.97 -18.27 0.79
N ARG A 82 9.92 -18.19 -0.55
CA ARG A 82 10.78 -17.28 -1.33
C ARG A 82 10.28 -15.86 -1.20
N SER A 83 11.14 -14.89 -1.45
CA SER A 83 10.67 -13.51 -1.56
C SER A 83 9.89 -13.28 -2.86
N VAL A 84 9.07 -12.24 -2.89
CA VAL A 84 8.35 -11.82 -4.11
C VAL A 84 9.34 -11.61 -5.26
N TRP A 85 10.45 -10.91 -5.01
CA TRP A 85 11.50 -10.70 -6.01
C TRP A 85 12.03 -12.03 -6.60
N GLN A 86 12.33 -13.01 -5.75
CA GLN A 86 12.82 -14.32 -6.19
C GLN A 86 11.78 -15.08 -7.03
N LEU A 87 10.50 -14.99 -6.69
CA LEU A 87 9.43 -15.62 -7.48
C LEU A 87 9.31 -14.97 -8.87
N VAL A 88 9.36 -13.65 -8.93
CA VAL A 88 9.27 -12.89 -10.18
C VAL A 88 10.47 -13.18 -11.08
N CYS A 89 11.70 -13.13 -10.54
CA CYS A 89 12.93 -13.42 -11.29
C CYS A 89 13.01 -14.84 -11.86
N ARG A 90 12.27 -15.80 -11.29
CA ARG A 90 12.16 -17.17 -11.85
C ARG A 90 11.38 -17.21 -13.15
N HIS A 91 10.46 -16.27 -13.36
CA HIS A 91 9.54 -16.26 -14.48
C HIS A 91 9.88 -15.19 -15.52
N LEU A 92 10.33 -14.02 -15.06
CA LEU A 92 10.65 -12.87 -15.91
C LEU A 92 12.17 -12.65 -15.97
N LYS A 93 12.66 -12.23 -17.13
CA LYS A 93 14.06 -11.98 -17.44
C LYS A 93 14.39 -10.49 -17.43
N HIS A 94 13.57 -9.64 -18.03
CA HIS A 94 13.85 -8.22 -18.19
C HIS A 94 13.66 -7.47 -16.86
N ASP A 95 14.65 -6.65 -16.49
CA ASP A 95 14.71 -6.02 -15.16
C ASP A 95 13.56 -5.04 -14.90
N LYS A 96 13.19 -4.23 -15.90
CA LYS A 96 12.00 -3.36 -15.85
C LYS A 96 10.72 -4.10 -15.46
N LEU A 97 10.47 -5.26 -16.08
CA LEU A 97 9.30 -6.09 -15.78
C LEU A 97 9.43 -6.72 -14.39
N ARG A 98 10.62 -7.18 -13.99
CA ARG A 98 10.86 -7.69 -12.64
C ARG A 98 10.54 -6.65 -11.56
N GLN A 99 10.92 -5.40 -11.78
CA GLN A 99 10.58 -4.28 -10.89
C GLN A 99 9.06 -4.08 -10.83
N ALA A 100 8.40 -3.92 -11.99
CA ALA A 100 6.96 -3.67 -12.05
C ALA A 100 6.13 -4.78 -11.36
N PHE A 101 6.50 -6.04 -11.58
CA PHE A 101 5.80 -7.20 -11.00
C PHE A 101 6.25 -7.57 -9.58
N SER A 102 7.18 -6.82 -8.99
CA SER A 102 7.61 -7.00 -7.60
C SER A 102 7.25 -5.84 -6.68
N ILE A 103 6.45 -4.87 -7.14
CA ILE A 103 6.18 -3.66 -6.36
C ILE A 103 5.12 -3.85 -5.25
N GLN A 104 4.30 -4.91 -5.32
CA GLN A 104 3.15 -5.11 -4.45
C GLN A 104 3.50 -5.11 -2.95
N PRO A 105 4.64 -5.67 -2.49
CA PRO A 105 5.07 -5.54 -1.10
C PRO A 105 5.22 -4.09 -0.62
N LEU A 106 5.63 -3.16 -1.48
CA LEU A 106 5.73 -1.74 -1.11
C LEU A 106 4.35 -1.13 -0.83
N LEU A 107 3.29 -1.60 -1.50
CA LEU A 107 1.91 -1.13 -1.24
C LEU A 107 1.43 -1.49 0.18
N VAL A 108 1.98 -2.55 0.77
CA VAL A 108 1.67 -3.00 2.14
C VAL A 108 2.78 -2.65 3.15
N GLY A 109 3.73 -1.80 2.75
CA GLY A 109 4.80 -1.32 3.64
C GLY A 109 5.95 -2.32 3.87
N GLY A 110 6.06 -3.35 3.03
CA GLY A 110 7.09 -4.40 3.10
C GLY A 110 8.14 -4.31 1.99
N ASN A 111 9.30 -4.95 2.20
CA ASN A 111 10.39 -5.01 1.23
C ASN A 111 10.22 -6.21 0.29
N PRO A 112 10.14 -6.06 -1.04
CA PRO A 112 9.98 -7.19 -1.96
C PRO A 112 11.13 -8.20 -1.99
N PHE A 113 12.30 -7.83 -1.46
CA PHE A 113 13.44 -8.72 -1.30
C PHE A 113 13.34 -9.65 -0.08
N ASP A 114 12.54 -9.26 0.92
CA ASP A 114 12.38 -10.01 2.19
C ASP A 114 10.97 -10.58 2.37
N THR A 115 9.98 -9.92 1.77
CA THR A 115 8.57 -10.24 1.91
C THR A 115 8.25 -11.51 1.15
N THR A 116 7.60 -12.45 1.82
CA THR A 116 7.27 -13.76 1.27
C THR A 116 6.36 -13.66 0.05
N SER A 117 6.53 -14.61 -0.88
CA SER A 117 5.84 -14.60 -2.17
C SER A 117 4.33 -14.83 -2.08
N ILE A 118 3.78 -15.07 -0.88
CA ILE A 118 2.33 -15.09 -0.64
C ILE A 118 1.67 -13.79 -1.11
N TYR A 119 2.34 -12.64 -0.98
CA TYR A 119 1.82 -11.35 -1.45
C TYR A 119 1.72 -11.26 -2.99
N SER A 120 2.32 -12.20 -3.72
CA SER A 120 2.11 -12.32 -5.17
C SER A 120 0.66 -12.68 -5.50
N LEU A 121 -0.17 -13.10 -4.54
CA LEU A 121 -1.61 -13.27 -4.73
C LEU A 121 -2.30 -11.98 -5.18
N ILE A 122 -1.76 -10.81 -4.80
CA ILE A 122 -2.33 -9.50 -5.14
C ILE A 122 -2.35 -9.34 -6.66
N HIS A 123 -1.31 -9.84 -7.34
CA HIS A 123 -1.23 -9.79 -8.79
C HIS A 123 -2.44 -10.50 -9.46
N TYR A 124 -2.76 -11.73 -9.02
CA TYR A 124 -3.94 -12.44 -9.54
C TYR A 124 -5.26 -11.81 -9.07
N LEU A 125 -5.33 -11.30 -7.85
CA LEU A 125 -6.51 -10.63 -7.32
C LEU A 125 -6.92 -9.46 -8.22
N GLU A 126 -5.97 -8.60 -8.60
CA GLU A 126 -6.22 -7.51 -9.54
C GLU A 126 -6.66 -8.03 -10.91
N ARG A 127 -6.04 -9.11 -11.42
CA ARG A 127 -6.44 -9.72 -12.70
C ARG A 127 -7.86 -10.28 -12.68
N ALA A 128 -8.28 -10.84 -11.55
CA ALA A 128 -9.59 -11.47 -11.41
C ALA A 128 -10.73 -10.46 -11.20
N HIS A 129 -10.49 -9.41 -10.42
CA HIS A 129 -11.55 -8.50 -9.95
C HIS A 129 -11.43 -7.07 -10.52
N GLY A 130 -10.29 -6.74 -11.13
CA GLY A 130 -10.02 -5.44 -11.68
C GLY A 130 -9.61 -4.39 -10.64
N VAL A 131 -9.31 -3.18 -11.14
CA VAL A 131 -9.02 -1.99 -10.32
C VAL A 131 -10.11 -0.95 -10.55
N HIS A 132 -10.74 -0.54 -9.45
CA HIS A 132 -11.90 0.35 -9.43
C HIS A 132 -11.58 1.61 -8.64
N PHE A 133 -12.25 2.71 -9.02
CA PHE A 133 -12.21 3.98 -8.32
C PHE A 133 -13.64 4.39 -8.00
N ALA A 134 -13.93 4.72 -6.75
CA ALA A 134 -15.22 5.27 -6.36
C ALA A 134 -15.29 6.74 -6.81
N MET A 135 -16.35 7.13 -7.51
CA MET A 135 -16.59 8.55 -7.83
C MET A 135 -16.81 9.34 -6.53
N GLY A 136 -16.14 10.47 -6.37
CA GLY A 136 -15.98 11.18 -5.09
C GLY A 136 -14.85 10.62 -4.20
N GLY A 137 -14.14 9.59 -4.66
CA GLY A 137 -13.00 8.94 -3.99
C GLY A 137 -13.35 8.25 -2.68
N THR A 138 -12.34 8.12 -1.81
CA THR A 138 -12.48 7.43 -0.52
C THR A 138 -13.55 8.07 0.37
N GLN A 139 -13.72 9.39 0.30
CA GLN A 139 -14.73 10.09 1.11
C GLN A 139 -16.14 9.60 0.77
N ALA A 140 -16.47 9.38 -0.50
CA ALA A 140 -17.79 8.87 -0.89
C ALA A 140 -18.10 7.49 -0.30
N LEU A 141 -17.08 6.63 -0.13
CA LEU A 141 -17.23 5.34 0.54
C LEU A 141 -17.48 5.52 2.05
N VAL A 142 -16.74 6.43 2.69
CA VAL A 142 -16.93 6.76 4.11
C VAL A 142 -18.33 7.32 4.33
N ASP A 143 -18.77 8.28 3.52
CA ASP A 143 -20.09 8.90 3.60
C ASP A 143 -21.21 7.87 3.43
N ALA A 144 -21.06 6.93 2.49
CA ALA A 144 -22.03 5.86 2.28
C ALA A 144 -22.14 4.92 3.50
N LEU A 145 -21.01 4.56 4.11
CA LEU A 145 -20.99 3.74 5.33
C LEU A 145 -21.55 4.50 6.53
N THR A 146 -21.19 5.78 6.70
CA THR A 146 -21.73 6.63 7.76
C THR A 146 -23.24 6.78 7.64
N LYS A 147 -23.74 6.97 6.42
CA LYS A 147 -25.18 7.02 6.15
C LYS A 147 -25.87 5.71 6.55
N LEU A 148 -25.31 4.56 6.14
CA LEU A 148 -25.85 3.25 6.51
C LEU A 148 -25.87 3.06 8.04
N MET A 149 -24.80 3.48 8.74
CA MET A 149 -24.75 3.43 10.20
C MET A 149 -25.88 4.24 10.84
N GLN A 150 -26.17 5.44 10.32
CA GLN A 150 -27.26 6.29 10.81
C GLN A 150 -28.64 5.66 10.55
N GLU A 151 -28.84 5.05 9.37
CA GLU A 151 -30.08 4.35 9.01
C GLU A 151 -30.35 3.14 9.93
N GLU A 152 -29.30 2.45 10.36
CA GLU A 152 -29.36 1.34 11.33
C GLU A 152 -29.38 1.80 12.80
N GLY A 153 -29.44 3.11 13.05
CA GLY A 153 -29.52 3.68 14.40
C GLY A 153 -28.22 3.58 15.21
N ILE A 154 -27.07 3.41 14.56
CA ILE A 154 -25.76 3.39 15.20
C ILE A 154 -25.33 4.82 15.53
N GLU A 155 -25.02 5.07 16.81
CA GLU A 155 -24.48 6.34 17.27
C GLU A 155 -22.98 6.48 16.92
N VAL A 156 -22.61 7.59 16.30
CA VAL A 156 -21.21 7.91 15.96
C VAL A 156 -20.77 9.13 16.75
N VAL A 157 -19.89 8.91 17.73
CA VAL A 157 -19.30 9.96 18.56
C VAL A 157 -17.95 10.38 17.97
N LEU A 158 -17.86 11.60 17.46
CA LEU A 158 -16.67 12.18 16.85
C LEU A 158 -15.96 13.15 17.81
N ASN A 159 -14.72 13.51 17.48
CA ASN A 159 -13.91 14.49 18.23
C ASN A 159 -13.66 14.14 19.71
N HIS A 160 -13.63 12.84 20.02
CA HIS A 160 -13.35 12.33 21.37
C HIS A 160 -12.35 11.19 21.30
N GLU A 161 -11.22 11.35 21.98
CA GLU A 161 -10.24 10.27 22.12
C GLU A 161 -10.65 9.31 23.25
N VAL A 162 -10.53 8.01 23.02
CA VAL A 162 -10.64 7.00 24.09
C VAL A 162 -9.33 6.97 24.87
N VAL A 163 -9.36 7.46 26.11
CA VAL A 163 -8.16 7.64 26.95
C VAL A 163 -7.98 6.55 28.00
N LYS A 164 -9.02 5.76 28.30
CA LYS A 164 -8.93 4.66 29.28
C LYS A 164 -10.00 3.60 29.04
N PHE A 165 -9.67 2.35 29.39
CA PHE A 165 -10.64 1.25 29.50
C PHE A 165 -10.85 0.91 30.97
N GLU A 166 -12.10 0.79 31.39
CA GLU A 166 -12.44 0.26 32.70
C GLU A 166 -12.54 -1.26 32.61
N THR A 167 -11.92 -1.94 33.59
CA THR A 167 -11.94 -3.40 33.63
C THR A 167 -12.37 -3.91 35.00
N GLN A 168 -13.17 -4.98 35.00
CA GLN A 168 -13.56 -5.71 36.20
C GLN A 168 -13.39 -7.21 35.93
N GLN A 169 -12.72 -7.94 36.84
CA GLN A 169 -12.48 -9.38 36.72
C GLN A 169 -11.92 -9.80 35.34
N LYS A 170 -11.03 -9.00 34.76
CA LYS A 170 -10.43 -9.16 33.42
C LYS A 170 -11.37 -8.94 32.22
N ARG A 171 -12.59 -8.43 32.42
CA ARG A 171 -13.51 -7.99 31.37
C ARG A 171 -13.47 -6.47 31.25
N ILE A 172 -13.50 -5.93 30.03
CA ILE A 172 -13.76 -4.50 29.80
C ILE A 172 -15.24 -4.21 30.07
N THR A 173 -15.53 -3.19 30.87
CA THR A 173 -16.91 -2.81 31.24
C THR A 173 -17.30 -1.43 30.73
N ALA A 174 -16.33 -0.57 30.45
CA ALA A 174 -16.57 0.76 29.91
C ALA A 174 -15.33 1.35 29.21
N VAL A 175 -15.55 2.39 28.42
CA VAL A 175 -14.52 3.25 27.83
C VAL A 175 -14.67 4.67 28.36
N GLN A 176 -13.56 5.30 28.73
CA GLN A 176 -13.51 6.69 29.15
C GLN A 176 -12.97 7.55 28.01
N LEU A 177 -13.65 8.65 27.75
CA LEU A 177 -13.29 9.66 26.76
C LEU A 177 -12.46 10.79 27.38
N ASP A 178 -11.75 11.53 26.55
CA ASP A 178 -10.94 12.70 26.91
C ASP A 178 -11.71 13.83 27.63
N ASN A 179 -13.01 13.95 27.37
CA ASN A 179 -13.91 14.89 28.04
C ASN A 179 -14.40 14.41 29.42
N GLY A 180 -13.95 13.24 29.87
CA GLY A 180 -14.33 12.64 31.16
C GLY A 180 -15.62 11.81 31.14
N HIS A 181 -16.34 11.76 30.01
CA HIS A 181 -17.50 10.88 29.88
C HIS A 181 -17.08 9.40 29.84
N THR A 182 -17.89 8.55 30.48
CA THR A 182 -17.69 7.10 30.50
C THR A 182 -18.87 6.42 29.81
N LEU A 183 -18.57 5.59 28.81
CA LEU A 183 -19.56 4.80 28.08
C LEU A 183 -19.46 3.34 28.51
N ALA A 184 -20.52 2.83 29.14
CA ALA A 184 -20.62 1.42 29.50
C ALA A 184 -20.76 0.55 28.25
N CYS A 185 -20.12 -0.62 28.24
CA CYS A 185 -20.21 -1.56 27.13
C CYS A 185 -20.14 -3.02 27.61
N ASP A 186 -20.94 -3.89 26.99
CA ASP A 186 -20.84 -5.33 27.19
C ASP A 186 -19.74 -5.97 26.34
N TYR A 187 -19.52 -5.40 25.16
CA TYR A 187 -18.51 -5.80 24.19
C TYR A 187 -17.73 -4.57 23.73
N CYS A 188 -16.42 -4.73 23.61
CA CYS A 188 -15.52 -3.69 23.12
C CYS A 188 -14.73 -4.23 21.94
N ILE A 189 -14.95 -3.64 20.76
CA ILE A 189 -14.19 -3.94 19.54
C ILE A 189 -13.32 -2.72 19.26
N SER A 190 -12.01 -2.92 19.21
CA SER A 190 -11.05 -1.84 18.97
C SER A 190 -10.38 -2.01 17.61
N ASN A 191 -10.43 -0.95 16.80
CA ASN A 191 -9.66 -0.81 15.57
C ASN A 191 -8.39 0.06 15.77
N MET A 192 -8.02 0.34 17.03
CA MET A 192 -6.82 1.10 17.36
C MET A 192 -5.55 0.28 17.08
N ASP A 193 -4.42 0.96 16.82
CA ASP A 193 -3.13 0.28 16.72
C ASP A 193 -2.90 -0.63 17.95
N PRO A 194 -2.73 -1.94 17.77
CA PRO A 194 -2.66 -2.88 18.88
C PRO A 194 -1.42 -2.68 19.74
N LEU A 195 -0.30 -2.21 19.17
CA LEU A 195 0.91 -1.90 19.94
C LEU A 195 0.67 -0.69 20.85
N TYR A 196 -0.04 0.34 20.37
CA TYR A 196 -0.43 1.48 21.20
C TYR A 196 -1.41 1.06 22.30
N LEU A 197 -2.50 0.38 21.93
CA LEU A 197 -3.54 -0.11 22.85
C LEU A 197 -2.93 -0.90 24.03
N TYR A 198 -2.16 -1.94 23.75
CA TYR A 198 -1.57 -2.81 24.78
C TYR A 198 -0.34 -2.20 25.48
N ARG A 199 0.23 -1.10 24.97
CA ARG A 199 1.35 -0.41 25.64
C ARG A 199 0.87 0.70 26.56
N LYS A 200 -0.17 1.43 26.16
CA LYS A 200 -0.61 2.67 26.83
C LYS A 200 -1.91 2.50 27.60
N LEU A 201 -2.90 1.82 27.03
CA LEU A 201 -4.25 1.79 27.58
C LEU A 201 -4.59 0.49 28.32
N LEU A 202 -3.97 -0.64 27.93
CA LEU A 202 -4.21 -1.97 28.51
C LEU A 202 -2.90 -2.76 28.80
N PRO A 203 -1.91 -2.18 29.52
CA PRO A 203 -0.61 -2.83 29.73
C PRO A 203 -0.69 -4.18 30.46
N ASP A 204 -1.59 -4.30 31.44
CA ASP A 204 -1.74 -5.51 32.26
C ASP A 204 -2.59 -6.60 31.60
N HIS A 205 -3.35 -6.25 30.56
CA HIS A 205 -4.26 -7.16 29.87
C HIS A 205 -3.69 -7.68 28.54
N ALA A 206 -2.45 -7.31 28.19
CA ALA A 206 -1.79 -7.83 27.00
C ALA A 206 -1.52 -9.34 27.13
N SER A 207 -2.02 -10.14 26.19
CA SER A 207 -1.75 -11.58 26.13
C SER A 207 -0.25 -11.86 25.97
N ARG A 208 0.19 -13.07 26.34
CA ARG A 208 1.61 -13.47 26.18
C ARG A 208 2.07 -13.35 24.72
N ILE A 209 1.20 -13.69 23.77
CA ILE A 209 1.45 -13.56 22.33
C ILE A 209 1.56 -12.09 21.93
N ALA A 210 0.68 -11.20 22.43
CA ALA A 210 0.77 -9.76 22.17
C ALA A 210 2.07 -9.17 22.72
N LYS A 211 2.50 -9.58 23.91
CA LYS A 211 3.79 -9.18 24.51
C LYS A 211 4.99 -9.65 23.68
N ILE A 212 4.96 -10.87 23.14
CA ILE A 212 6.00 -11.39 22.24
C ILE A 212 6.00 -10.60 20.92
N ARG A 213 4.84 -10.49 20.26
CA ARG A 213 4.69 -9.74 19.01
C ARG A 213 5.22 -8.32 19.14
N ARG A 214 4.92 -7.63 20.25
CA ARG A 214 5.46 -6.29 20.54
C ARG A 214 7.00 -6.24 20.53
N LYS A 215 7.67 -7.28 21.03
CA LYS A 215 9.15 -7.31 21.07
C LYS A 215 9.77 -7.61 19.70
N VAL A 216 9.10 -8.39 18.86
CA VAL A 216 9.65 -8.85 17.58
C VAL A 216 9.14 -8.04 16.37
N ALA A 217 8.04 -7.32 16.51
CA ALA A 217 7.44 -6.55 15.43
C ALA A 217 8.38 -5.43 14.98
N LYS A 218 8.66 -5.43 13.67
CA LYS A 218 9.31 -4.33 12.98
C LYS A 218 8.22 -3.46 12.36
N PRO A 219 8.20 -2.13 12.62
CA PRO A 219 7.33 -1.24 11.89
C PRO A 219 7.60 -1.35 10.39
N SER A 220 6.55 -1.17 9.58
CA SER A 220 6.68 -1.00 8.14
C SER A 220 7.52 0.23 7.81
N MET A 221 7.85 0.44 6.53
CA MET A 221 8.39 1.72 6.08
C MET A 221 7.40 2.87 6.30
N GLY A 222 7.91 4.10 6.30
CA GLY A 222 7.10 5.32 6.27
C GLY A 222 6.78 5.75 4.84
N LEU A 223 5.92 6.75 4.71
CA LEU A 223 5.58 7.37 3.44
C LEU A 223 5.63 8.90 3.57
N PHE A 224 6.30 9.55 2.64
CA PHE A 224 6.16 10.99 2.44
C PHE A 224 5.08 11.22 1.40
N VAL A 225 4.08 12.04 1.73
CA VAL A 225 2.95 12.34 0.84
C VAL A 225 2.90 13.83 0.57
N LEU A 226 2.89 14.19 -0.72
CA LEU A 226 2.74 15.56 -1.19
C LEU A 226 1.43 15.67 -1.97
N PHE A 227 0.48 16.44 -1.45
CA PHE A 227 -0.74 16.83 -2.15
C PHE A 227 -0.50 18.15 -2.89
N PHE A 228 -0.92 18.24 -4.15
CA PHE A 228 -0.77 19.45 -4.95
C PHE A 228 -1.75 19.49 -6.13
N GLY A 229 -2.11 20.68 -6.57
CA GLY A 229 -2.88 20.94 -7.79
C GLY A 229 -1.99 21.49 -8.91
N SER A 230 -2.56 21.57 -10.11
CA SER A 230 -2.00 22.33 -11.22
C SER A 230 -3.10 23.03 -12.01
N PRO A 231 -2.90 24.29 -12.44
CA PRO A 231 -3.81 24.98 -13.35
C PRO A 231 -3.73 24.46 -14.79
N LYS A 232 -2.89 23.46 -15.05
CA LYS A 232 -2.71 22.80 -16.35
C LYS A 232 -3.23 21.37 -16.29
N LEU A 233 -3.66 20.87 -17.45
CA LEU A 233 -4.01 19.47 -17.64
C LEU A 233 -2.81 18.66 -18.15
N TYR A 234 -2.67 17.44 -17.64
CA TYR A 234 -1.65 16.47 -18.03
C TYR A 234 -2.31 15.21 -18.63
N PRO A 235 -2.91 15.30 -19.83
CA PRO A 235 -3.75 14.22 -20.39
C PRO A 235 -2.99 12.90 -20.63
N SER A 236 -1.67 12.92 -20.75
CA SER A 236 -0.83 11.73 -20.90
C SER A 236 -0.64 10.94 -19.59
N VAL A 237 -0.86 11.57 -18.43
CA VAL A 237 -0.69 10.97 -17.11
C VAL A 237 -1.92 10.14 -16.76
N GLN A 238 -1.68 8.86 -16.43
CA GLN A 238 -2.74 7.92 -16.06
C GLN A 238 -3.20 8.15 -14.62
N HIS A 239 -4.38 7.64 -14.28
CA HIS A 239 -4.96 7.73 -12.93
C HIS A 239 -3.97 7.27 -11.85
N HIS A 240 -3.27 6.15 -12.09
CA HIS A 240 -2.18 5.69 -11.25
C HIS A 240 -0.90 5.57 -12.07
N THR A 241 0.15 6.25 -11.63
CA THR A 241 1.46 6.22 -12.29
C THR A 241 2.55 5.96 -11.25
N ILE A 242 3.47 5.06 -11.56
CA ILE A 242 4.62 4.70 -10.74
C ILE A 242 5.88 5.10 -11.49
N ILE A 243 6.57 6.11 -11.00
CA ILE A 243 7.85 6.57 -11.52
C ILE A 243 8.95 5.86 -10.74
N LEU A 244 9.74 5.03 -11.40
CA LEU A 244 10.81 4.28 -10.75
C LEU A 244 12.13 5.07 -10.78
N GLY A 245 12.87 4.96 -9.68
CA GLY A 245 14.27 5.38 -9.61
C GLY A 245 15.18 4.43 -10.41
N LYS A 246 16.43 4.83 -10.62
CA LYS A 246 17.45 4.05 -11.33
C LYS A 246 17.87 2.79 -10.54
N ALA A 247 17.97 2.92 -9.23
CA ALA A 247 18.58 1.97 -8.30
C ALA A 247 17.52 1.34 -7.39
N TYR A 248 16.75 0.38 -7.94
CA TYR A 248 15.65 -0.27 -7.21
C TYR A 248 16.08 -0.95 -5.89
N LYS A 249 17.06 -1.85 -5.93
CA LYS A 249 17.51 -2.56 -4.71
C LYS A 249 18.21 -1.61 -3.73
N PRO A 250 19.18 -0.76 -4.14
CA PRO A 250 19.82 0.17 -3.22
C PRO A 250 18.84 1.13 -2.52
N LEU A 251 17.87 1.68 -3.25
CA LEU A 251 16.81 2.52 -2.66
C LEU A 251 16.08 1.79 -1.53
N LEU A 252 15.69 0.54 -1.76
CA LEU A 252 14.98 -0.26 -0.76
C LEU A 252 15.89 -0.63 0.42
N ASP A 253 17.17 -0.86 0.18
CA ASP A 253 18.18 -1.09 1.24
C ASP A 253 18.29 0.13 2.16
N ASP A 254 18.35 1.33 1.59
CA ASP A 254 18.42 2.58 2.35
C ASP A 254 17.15 2.80 3.21
N ILE A 255 15.98 2.51 2.66
CA ILE A 255 14.69 2.68 3.35
C ILE A 255 14.53 1.68 4.51
N PHE A 256 14.78 0.40 4.25
CA PHE A 256 14.45 -0.68 5.18
C PHE A 256 15.58 -1.04 6.15
N HIS A 257 16.83 -0.74 5.80
CA HIS A 257 17.99 -1.17 6.58
C HIS A 257 18.85 -0.01 7.09
N HIS A 258 19.15 1.00 6.26
CA HIS A 258 20.03 2.10 6.68
C HIS A 258 19.29 3.26 7.35
N GLY A 259 18.01 3.44 7.06
CA GLY A 259 17.22 4.54 7.60
C GLY A 259 17.53 5.90 6.97
N ASN A 260 18.03 5.91 5.73
CA ASN A 260 18.46 7.12 5.03
C ASN A 260 17.48 7.55 3.94
N LEU A 261 17.43 8.84 3.62
CA LEU A 261 16.77 9.34 2.43
C LEU A 261 17.69 9.20 1.22
N SER A 262 17.22 8.53 0.17
CA SER A 262 17.97 8.41 -1.08
C SER A 262 17.80 9.65 -1.97
N GLU A 263 18.81 9.94 -2.79
CA GLU A 263 18.72 10.90 -3.89
C GLU A 263 17.83 10.37 -5.03
N ASP A 264 17.88 9.06 -5.26
CA ASP A 264 17.17 8.38 -6.34
C ASP A 264 15.83 7.83 -5.85
N ILE A 265 14.79 8.66 -5.93
CA ILE A 265 13.46 8.34 -5.40
C ILE A 265 12.56 7.67 -6.43
N SER A 266 11.73 6.74 -5.96
CA SER A 266 10.57 6.23 -6.69
C SER A 266 9.29 6.89 -6.18
N ILE A 267 8.42 7.31 -7.10
CA ILE A 267 7.22 8.10 -6.79
C ILE A 267 5.99 7.34 -7.30
N TYR A 268 5.02 7.12 -6.44
CA TYR A 268 3.66 6.82 -6.86
C TYR A 268 2.88 8.14 -6.99
N LEU A 269 2.44 8.45 -8.21
CA LEU A 269 1.64 9.62 -8.54
C LEU A 269 0.19 9.18 -8.78
N HIS A 270 -0.72 9.73 -8.00
CA HIS A 270 -2.16 9.59 -8.19
C HIS A 270 -2.72 10.84 -8.86
N ARG A 271 -3.46 10.67 -9.96
CA ARG A 271 -4.18 11.73 -10.69
C ARG A 271 -5.67 11.38 -10.78
N PRO A 272 -6.47 11.64 -9.73
CA PRO A 272 -7.88 11.28 -9.72
C PRO A 272 -8.69 11.95 -10.83
N THR A 273 -8.32 13.17 -11.23
CA THR A 273 -8.97 13.94 -12.31
C THR A 273 -8.93 13.26 -13.68
N ALA A 274 -8.05 12.27 -13.88
CA ALA A 274 -8.07 11.42 -15.06
C ALA A 274 -9.32 10.51 -15.15
N THR A 275 -10.09 10.39 -14.07
CA THR A 275 -11.30 9.56 -13.99
C THR A 275 -12.48 10.32 -13.40
N ASP A 276 -12.23 11.15 -12.40
CA ASP A 276 -13.25 11.97 -11.77
C ASP A 276 -12.87 13.46 -11.81
N PRO A 277 -13.42 14.22 -12.78
CA PRO A 277 -13.17 15.65 -12.90
C PRO A 277 -13.59 16.48 -11.68
N SER A 278 -14.38 15.95 -10.74
CA SER A 278 -14.80 16.70 -9.54
C SER A 278 -13.65 16.96 -8.56
N PHE A 279 -12.50 16.30 -8.76
CA PHE A 279 -11.31 16.42 -7.91
C PHE A 279 -10.50 17.71 -8.15
N ALA A 280 -10.88 18.55 -9.12
CA ALA A 280 -10.26 19.84 -9.35
C ALA A 280 -11.24 20.82 -10.03
N LYS A 281 -10.85 22.10 -10.09
CA LYS A 281 -11.57 23.08 -10.91
C LYS A 281 -11.48 22.69 -12.39
N LYS A 282 -12.43 23.15 -13.21
CA LYS A 282 -12.41 22.92 -14.66
C LYS A 282 -11.10 23.44 -15.27
N GLY A 283 -10.40 22.59 -16.01
CA GLY A 283 -9.13 22.91 -16.64
C GLY A 283 -7.89 22.69 -15.76
N CYS A 284 -8.08 22.26 -14.52
CA CYS A 284 -7.01 21.93 -13.57
C CYS A 284 -6.91 20.42 -13.35
N ASP A 285 -5.75 19.97 -12.90
CA ASP A 285 -5.56 18.63 -12.35
C ASP A 285 -5.24 18.72 -10.85
N SER A 286 -5.55 17.66 -10.11
CA SER A 286 -5.09 17.46 -8.75
C SER A 286 -4.33 16.16 -8.63
N PHE A 287 -3.40 16.13 -7.68
CA PHE A 287 -2.47 15.03 -7.50
C PHE A 287 -2.19 14.78 -6.02
N TYR A 288 -1.82 13.54 -5.72
CA TYR A 288 -0.86 13.32 -4.65
C TYR A 288 0.30 12.45 -5.12
N ALA A 289 1.50 12.80 -4.68
CA ALA A 289 2.72 12.04 -4.87
C ALA A 289 3.09 11.36 -3.55
N LEU A 290 3.41 10.07 -3.61
CA LEU A 290 3.74 9.23 -2.48
C LEU A 290 5.12 8.63 -2.71
N VAL A 291 6.01 8.83 -1.75
CA VAL A 291 7.39 8.35 -1.79
C VAL A 291 7.66 7.45 -0.58
N PRO A 292 8.09 6.19 -0.80
CA PRO A 292 8.60 5.34 0.25
C PRO A 292 9.79 5.97 0.98
N VAL A 293 9.74 6.02 2.31
CA VAL A 293 10.79 6.60 3.16
C VAL A 293 11.01 5.73 4.41
N PRO A 294 12.16 5.84 5.09
CA PRO A 294 12.35 5.21 6.38
C PRO A 294 11.21 5.55 7.35
N ASN A 295 10.87 4.60 8.24
CA ASN A 295 9.92 4.90 9.30
C ASN A 295 10.51 5.83 10.37
N LEU A 296 9.66 6.28 11.29
CA LEU A 296 10.01 7.24 12.34
C LEU A 296 10.97 6.70 13.41
N LYS A 297 11.53 5.49 13.26
CA LYS A 297 12.69 5.06 14.05
C LYS A 297 14.01 5.57 13.47
N SER A 298 14.02 6.04 12.22
CA SER A 298 15.14 6.77 11.67
C SER A 298 15.33 8.10 12.42
N GLU A 299 16.56 8.61 12.45
CA GLU A 299 16.90 9.87 13.10
C GLU A 299 16.67 11.09 12.17
N ILE A 300 15.84 10.93 11.14
CA ILE A 300 15.53 11.98 10.18
C ILE A 300 14.68 13.06 10.84
N ASN A 301 15.18 14.29 10.88
CA ASN A 301 14.41 15.45 11.32
C ASN A 301 13.54 15.98 10.17
N TRP A 302 12.29 15.51 10.08
CA TRP A 302 11.34 15.95 9.06
C TRP A 302 11.02 17.45 9.08
N HIS A 303 11.19 18.14 10.20
CA HIS A 303 11.02 19.60 10.23
C HIS A 303 12.09 20.32 9.40
N GLU A 304 13.29 19.76 9.32
CA GLU A 304 14.42 20.34 8.57
C GLU A 304 14.43 19.88 7.11
N VAL A 305 14.08 18.62 6.83
CA VAL A 305 14.25 18.04 5.49
C VAL A 305 13.02 18.13 4.58
N ARG A 306 11.83 18.41 5.12
CA ARG A 306 10.57 18.34 4.34
C ARG A 306 10.54 19.23 3.09
N GLU A 307 11.06 20.45 3.17
CA GLU A 307 11.02 21.41 2.06
C GLU A 307 11.98 21.00 0.94
N MET A 308 13.19 20.58 1.32
CA MET A 308 14.17 20.01 0.39
C MET A 308 13.60 18.75 -0.28
N PHE A 309 12.98 17.86 0.49
CA PHE A 309 12.43 16.62 -0.05
C PHE A 309 11.21 16.87 -0.95
N GLN A 310 10.34 17.82 -0.60
CA GLN A 310 9.26 18.29 -1.47
C GLN A 310 9.81 18.83 -2.80
N ALA A 311 10.85 19.67 -2.77
CA ALA A 311 11.47 20.21 -3.98
C ALA A 311 12.06 19.09 -4.85
N ARG A 312 12.65 18.05 -4.24
CA ARG A 312 13.14 16.84 -4.93
C ARG A 312 12.03 16.06 -5.61
N VAL A 313 10.89 15.86 -4.93
CA VAL A 313 9.70 15.21 -5.51
C VAL A 313 9.20 15.98 -6.73
N LEU A 314 9.00 17.30 -6.58
CA LEU A 314 8.55 18.15 -7.68
C LEU A 314 9.55 18.18 -8.84
N GLN A 315 10.86 18.22 -8.55
CA GLN A 315 11.89 18.16 -9.58
C GLN A 315 11.84 16.85 -10.36
N ARG A 316 11.76 15.72 -9.68
CA ARG A 316 11.67 14.42 -10.35
C ARG A 316 10.41 14.31 -11.21
N LEU A 317 9.29 14.84 -10.74
CA LEU A 317 8.04 14.86 -11.52
C LEU A 317 8.15 15.76 -12.76
N ASP A 318 8.77 16.94 -12.61
CA ASP A 318 9.00 17.92 -13.68
C ASP A 318 9.85 17.35 -14.82
N GLU A 319 10.94 16.68 -14.46
CA GLU A 319 11.89 16.08 -15.40
C GLU A 319 11.32 14.82 -16.10
N THR A 320 10.22 14.24 -15.60
CA THR A 320 9.70 12.95 -16.10
C THR A 320 8.33 13.05 -16.75
N ILE A 321 7.28 13.36 -15.99
CA ILE A 321 5.90 13.18 -16.47
C ILE A 321 5.00 14.41 -16.29
N LEU A 322 5.42 15.39 -15.50
CA LEU A 322 4.69 16.64 -15.25
C LEU A 322 5.55 17.87 -15.62
N PRO A 323 5.91 18.07 -16.90
CA PRO A 323 6.76 19.20 -17.28
C PRO A 323 6.16 20.55 -16.84
N GLY A 324 6.99 21.38 -16.23
CA GLY A 324 6.62 22.70 -15.69
C GLY A 324 5.87 22.65 -14.35
N ILE A 325 5.75 21.50 -13.69
CA ILE A 325 5.07 21.42 -12.39
C ILE A 325 5.79 22.18 -11.28
N LYS A 326 7.12 22.35 -11.34
CA LYS A 326 7.86 23.13 -10.32
C LYS A 326 7.36 24.57 -10.20
N GLU A 327 6.90 25.15 -11.31
CA GLU A 327 6.44 26.53 -11.37
C GLU A 327 4.93 26.66 -11.15
N ASN A 328 4.18 25.61 -11.45
CA ASN A 328 2.71 25.65 -11.51
C ASN A 328 2.04 24.80 -10.42
N ALA A 329 2.79 24.19 -9.51
CA ALA A 329 2.23 23.45 -8.39
C ALA A 329 1.53 24.42 -7.42
N GLU A 330 0.26 24.14 -7.14
CA GLU A 330 -0.54 24.86 -6.16
C GLU A 330 -0.78 23.96 -4.95
N SER A 331 -0.75 24.52 -3.73
CA SER A 331 -1.05 23.77 -2.49
C SER A 331 -2.55 23.62 -2.26
#